data_AF-A0A833GXR8-F1
#
_entry.id   AF-A0A833GXR8-F1
#
_cell.length_a   1.000
_cell.length_b   1.000
_cell.length_c   1.000
_cell.angle_alpha   90.00
_cell.angle_beta   90.00
_cell.angle_gamma   90.00
#
_symmetry.space_group_name_H-M   'P 1'
#
loop_
_entity.id
_entity.type
_entity.pdbx_description
1 polymer ?
#
loop_
_entity_poly.entity_id
_entity_poly.type
_entity_poly.pdbx_seq_one_letter_code
_entity_poly.pdbx_strand_id
1 'polypeptide(L)'
;MFESKPGAKLFSFSVNSKPSPIVSSAAAREEISESLKIDEETLREIYGISNLMRIRWLSPTFTRIFYDLHYTVEKLHQARADLLAKEVDDYNRKVHYYKGKIGERDMNRIILESQYVDR
;
A
#
# COMPACT_ATOMS: atom_id res chain seq x y z
N MET A 1 -50.86 8.54 21.47
CA MET A 1 -50.49 7.13 21.75
C MET A 1 -49.48 6.72 20.68
N PHE A 2 -48.19 6.88 20.97
CA PHE A 2 -47.09 6.23 20.26
C PHE A 2 -45.97 6.09 21.29
N GLU A 3 -45.75 4.85 21.71
CA GLU A 3 -44.71 4.42 22.65
C GLU A 3 -43.33 4.38 21.98
N SER A 4 -42.32 4.33 22.85
CA SER A 4 -40.87 4.49 22.62
C SER A 4 -40.23 3.71 21.47
N LYS A 5 -39.07 4.21 21.00
CA LYS A 5 -37.84 3.40 21.07
C LYS A 5 -36.66 4.22 21.62
N PRO A 6 -36.03 3.78 22.71
CA PRO A 6 -34.81 4.38 23.24
C PRO A 6 -33.58 3.78 22.55
N GLY A 7 -32.54 4.60 22.37
CA GLY A 7 -31.17 4.11 22.24
C GLY A 7 -30.69 3.77 20.83
N ALA A 8 -30.43 4.79 20.01
CA ALA A 8 -29.34 4.72 19.04
C ALA A 8 -28.14 5.44 19.65
N LYS A 9 -27.29 4.70 20.38
CA LYS A 9 -25.94 5.19 20.70
C LYS A 9 -25.22 5.36 19.37
N LEU A 10 -25.11 6.61 18.91
CA LEU A 10 -24.11 6.98 17.92
C LEU A 10 -22.77 6.52 18.50
N PHE A 11 -22.15 5.53 17.87
CA PHE A 11 -20.77 5.16 18.17
C PHE A 11 -19.92 6.39 17.86
N SER A 12 -19.66 7.21 18.87
CA SER A 12 -18.65 8.23 18.83
C SER A 12 -17.31 7.50 18.76
N PHE A 13 -16.78 7.35 17.56
CA PHE A 13 -15.39 6.94 17.39
C PHE A 13 -14.54 8.13 17.82
N SER A 14 -14.19 8.18 19.11
CA SER A 14 -13.20 9.13 19.59
C SER A 14 -11.85 8.65 19.05
N VAL A 15 -11.44 9.21 17.92
CA VAL A 15 -10.07 9.07 17.44
C VAL A 15 -9.23 9.87 18.44
N ASN A 16 -8.72 9.18 19.46
CA ASN A 16 -7.70 9.72 20.34
C ASN A 16 -6.51 10.07 19.43
N SER A 17 -6.30 11.35 19.19
CA SER A 17 -5.31 11.89 18.24
C SER A 17 -3.89 11.82 18.79
N LYS A 18 -3.49 10.66 19.31
CA LYS A 18 -2.07 10.33 19.41
C LYS A 18 -1.62 9.96 17.99
N PRO A 19 -0.52 10.52 17.47
CA PRO A 19 -0.01 10.10 16.18
C PRO A 19 0.22 8.59 16.25
N SER A 20 -0.49 7.84 15.41
CA SER A 20 -0.31 6.39 15.31
C SER A 20 1.17 6.12 15.11
N PRO A 21 1.77 5.18 15.87
CA PRO A 21 3.17 4.87 15.67
C PRO A 21 3.33 4.43 14.20
N ILE A 22 4.36 4.96 13.53
CA ILE A 22 4.55 4.71 12.11
C ILE A 22 4.69 3.19 11.96
N VAL A 23 3.75 2.56 11.22
CA VAL A 23 3.70 1.11 10.95
C VAL A 23 5.01 0.59 10.32
N SER A 24 5.92 1.49 9.94
CA SER A 24 7.28 1.20 9.51
C SER A 24 8.14 0.49 10.57
N SER A 25 7.94 0.75 11.86
CA SER A 25 8.77 0.13 12.92
C SER A 25 8.19 -1.20 13.41
N ALA A 26 9.07 -2.13 13.83
CA ALA A 26 8.65 -3.43 14.34
C ALA A 26 7.82 -3.30 15.64
N ALA A 27 8.27 -2.46 16.57
CA ALA A 27 7.56 -2.20 17.82
C ALA A 27 6.15 -1.63 17.59
N ALA A 28 5.99 -0.73 16.60
CA ALA A 28 4.67 -0.22 16.23
C ALA A 28 3.75 -1.31 15.67
N ARG A 29 4.29 -2.21 14.83
CA ARG A 29 3.50 -3.31 14.27
C ARG A 29 3.08 -4.31 15.34
N GLU A 30 3.94 -4.60 16.32
CA GLU A 30 3.62 -5.45 17.46
C GLU A 30 2.48 -4.86 18.30
N GLU A 31 2.57 -3.58 18.67
CA GLU A 31 1.52 -2.87 19.41
C GLU A 31 0.17 -2.85 18.66
N ILE A 32 0.21 -2.58 17.34
CA ILE A 32 -0.99 -2.58 16.49
C ILE A 32 -1.55 -4.00 16.34
N SER A 33 -0.68 -5.01 16.19
CA SER A 33 -1.06 -6.42 16.08
C SER A 33 -1.81 -6.89 17.33
N GLU A 34 -1.26 -6.60 18.52
CA GLU A 34 -1.89 -6.96 19.79
C GLU A 34 -3.24 -6.26 20.01
N SER A 35 -3.31 -4.96 19.67
CA SER A 35 -4.52 -4.17 19.90
C SER A 35 -5.66 -4.49 18.92
N LEU A 36 -5.34 -4.70 17.64
CA LEU A 36 -6.33 -4.95 16.59
C LEU A 36 -6.55 -6.45 16.30
N LYS A 37 -5.73 -7.33 16.88
CA LYS A 37 -5.72 -8.79 16.60
C LYS A 37 -5.54 -9.08 15.11
N ILE A 38 -4.72 -8.29 14.45
CA ILE A 38 -4.30 -8.47 13.05
C ILE A 38 -2.88 -9.02 13.09
N ASP A 39 -2.59 -10.07 12.35
CA ASP A 39 -1.25 -10.64 12.32
C ASP A 39 -0.22 -9.66 11.73
N GLU A 40 1.04 -9.78 12.18
CA GLU A 40 2.10 -8.87 11.77
C GLU A 40 2.39 -8.92 10.26
N GLU A 41 2.20 -10.08 9.63
CA GLU A 41 2.43 -10.26 8.19
C GLU A 41 1.42 -9.46 7.37
N THR A 42 0.13 -9.53 7.73
CA THR A 42 -0.92 -8.68 7.16
C THR A 42 -0.63 -7.20 7.37
N LEU A 43 -0.16 -6.80 8.55
CA LEU A 43 0.22 -5.39 8.80
C LEU A 43 1.40 -4.95 7.93
N ARG A 44 2.40 -5.81 7.76
CA ARG A 44 3.55 -5.57 6.88
C ARG A 44 3.12 -5.47 5.42
N GLU A 45 2.18 -6.30 4.97
CA GLU A 45 1.61 -6.24 3.63
C GLU A 45 0.84 -4.93 3.40
N ILE A 46 -0.10 -4.61 4.29
CA ILE A 46 -0.89 -3.37 4.23
C ILE A 46 0.05 -2.17 4.20
N TYR A 47 1.06 -2.13 5.07
CA TYR A 47 2.03 -1.05 5.09
C TYR A 47 2.85 -0.97 3.80
N GLY A 48 3.38 -2.10 3.31
CA GLY A 48 4.19 -2.14 2.09
C GLY A 48 3.44 -1.66 0.86
N ILE A 49 2.22 -2.17 0.64
CA ILE A 49 1.35 -1.74 -0.46
C ILE A 49 0.97 -0.27 -0.28
N SER A 50 0.57 0.16 0.92
CA SER A 50 0.18 1.55 1.18
C SER A 50 1.33 2.52 0.95
N ASN A 51 2.57 2.14 1.30
CA ASN A 51 3.73 2.99 1.08
C ASN A 51 4.03 3.17 -0.41
N LEU A 52 3.97 2.07 -1.19
CA LEU A 52 4.12 2.14 -2.65
C LEU A 52 3.01 2.95 -3.33
N MET A 53 1.76 2.81 -2.87
CA MET A 53 0.61 3.55 -3.41
C MET A 53 0.70 5.07 -3.26
N ARG A 54 1.64 5.59 -2.46
CA ARG A 54 1.92 7.04 -2.40
C ARG A 54 2.54 7.56 -3.70
N ILE A 55 3.15 6.67 -4.48
CA ILE A 55 3.63 7.01 -5.83
C ILE A 55 2.42 7.27 -6.72
N ARG A 56 2.40 8.43 -7.35
CA ARG A 56 1.30 8.83 -8.23
C ARG A 56 1.11 7.81 -9.35
N TRP A 57 -0.13 7.65 -9.80
CA TRP A 57 -0.57 6.75 -10.87
C TRP A 57 -0.57 5.26 -10.53
N LEU A 58 -0.14 4.85 -9.33
CA LEU A 58 -0.28 3.48 -8.87
C LEU A 58 -1.67 3.22 -8.29
N SER A 59 -2.33 2.19 -8.80
CA SER A 59 -3.55 1.62 -8.20
C SER A 59 -3.17 0.50 -7.21
N PRO A 60 -4.03 0.13 -6.26
CA PRO A 60 -3.75 -0.99 -5.34
C PRO A 60 -3.42 -2.29 -6.08
N THR A 61 -4.20 -2.61 -7.12
CA THR A 61 -4.03 -3.84 -7.91
C THR A 61 -2.70 -3.86 -8.66
N PHE A 62 -2.30 -2.75 -9.27
CA PHE A 62 -1.03 -2.68 -9.96
C PHE A 62 0.15 -2.65 -8.98
N THR A 63 -0.03 -2.00 -7.82
CA THR A 63 0.95 -1.95 -6.74
C THR A 63 1.29 -3.34 -6.20
N ARG A 64 0.32 -4.25 -6.19
CA ARG A 64 0.53 -5.64 -5.76
C ARG A 64 1.68 -6.32 -6.51
N ILE A 65 1.85 -6.03 -7.80
CA ILE A 65 2.96 -6.57 -8.60
C ILE A 65 4.31 -6.14 -8.00
N PHE A 66 4.47 -4.85 -7.69
CA PHE A 66 5.72 -4.34 -7.11
C PHE A 66 5.96 -4.92 -5.72
N TYR A 67 4.91 -5.06 -4.90
CA TYR A 67 5.02 -5.65 -3.58
C TYR A 67 5.48 -7.12 -3.63
N ASP A 68 4.86 -7.92 -4.50
CA ASP A 68 5.22 -9.34 -4.66
C ASP A 68 6.64 -9.51 -5.24
N LEU A 69 7.09 -8.57 -6.08
CA LEU A 69 8.46 -8.48 -6.58
C LEU A 69 9.44 -7.86 -5.56
N HIS A 70 8.98 -7.59 -4.33
CA HIS A 70 9.77 -7.01 -3.24
C HIS A 70 10.42 -5.65 -3.57
N TYR A 71 9.75 -4.84 -4.38
CA TYR A 71 10.11 -3.45 -4.62
C TYR A 71 9.68 -2.57 -3.44
N THR A 72 10.57 -1.65 -3.08
CA THR A 72 10.28 -0.52 -2.21
C THR A 72 10.29 0.77 -3.03
N VAL A 73 9.87 1.89 -2.45
CA VAL A 73 9.95 3.21 -3.09
C VAL A 73 11.39 3.53 -3.50
N GLU A 74 12.36 3.22 -2.64
CA GLU A 74 13.79 3.43 -2.87
C GLU A 74 14.33 2.54 -3.99
N LYS A 75 13.93 1.27 -4.04
CA LYS A 75 14.30 0.39 -5.15
C LYS A 75 13.73 0.87 -6.48
N LEU A 76 12.49 1.38 -6.49
CA LEU A 76 11.89 1.95 -7.69
C LEU A 76 12.62 3.20 -8.14
N HIS A 77 13.03 4.08 -7.22
CA HIS A 77 13.82 5.28 -7.55
C HIS A 77 15.11 4.94 -8.31
N GLN A 78 15.76 3.83 -7.96
CA GLN A 78 17.04 3.40 -8.54
C GLN A 78 16.89 2.44 -9.72
N ALA A 79 15.66 2.06 -10.07
CA ALA A 79 15.42 1.08 -11.12
C ALA A 79 15.72 1.64 -12.52
N ARG A 80 16.05 0.74 -13.45
CA ARG A 80 16.10 1.05 -14.88
C ARG A 80 14.78 0.68 -15.54
N ALA A 81 14.20 1.60 -16.31
CA ALA A 81 12.87 1.44 -16.86
C ALA A 81 12.71 0.26 -17.83
N ASP A 82 13.73 -0.03 -18.64
CA ASP A 82 13.75 -1.14 -19.60
C ASP A 82 13.68 -2.50 -18.90
N LEU A 83 14.52 -2.68 -17.87
CA LEU A 83 14.57 -3.90 -17.07
C LEU A 83 13.31 -4.06 -16.22
N LEU A 84 12.87 -2.97 -15.57
CA LEU A 84 11.66 -2.98 -14.74
C LEU A 84 10.42 -3.31 -15.58
N ALA A 85 10.28 -2.74 -16.77
CA ALA A 85 9.14 -3.01 -17.64
C ALA A 85 9.09 -4.49 -18.03
N LYS A 86 10.24 -5.08 -18.37
CA LYS A 86 10.33 -6.50 -18.68
C LYS A 86 9.94 -7.36 -17.48
N GLU A 87 10.50 -7.09 -16.31
CA GLU A 87 10.24 -7.89 -15.09
C GLU A 87 8.78 -7.82 -14.65
N VAL A 88 8.22 -6.61 -14.62
CA VAL A 88 6.82 -6.37 -14.25
C VAL A 88 5.87 -7.01 -15.26
N ASP A 89 6.15 -6.92 -16.56
CA ASP A 89 5.34 -7.58 -17.59
C ASP A 89 5.45 -9.11 -17.48
N ASP A 90 6.67 -9.65 -17.30
CA ASP A 90 6.91 -11.08 -17.12
C ASP A 90 6.16 -11.64 -15.90
N TYR A 91 6.11 -10.90 -14.80
CA TYR A 91 5.34 -11.27 -13.61
C TYR A 91 3.83 -11.13 -13.84
N ASN A 92 3.38 -10.01 -14.41
CA ASN A 92 1.97 -9.76 -14.69
C ASN A 92 1.35 -10.81 -15.64
N ARG A 93 2.12 -11.35 -16.59
CA ARG A 93 1.66 -12.46 -17.44
C ARG A 93 1.40 -13.77 -16.68
N LYS A 94 1.92 -13.92 -15.46
CA LYS A 94 1.66 -15.09 -14.58
C LYS A 94 0.45 -14.86 -13.67
N VAL A 95 0.30 -13.65 -13.13
CA VAL A 95 -0.72 -13.34 -12.11
C VAL A 95 -1.96 -12.63 -12.64
N HIS A 96 -1.88 -12.07 -13.85
CA HIS A 96 -2.98 -11.42 -14.55
C HIS A 96 -3.66 -10.26 -13.81
N TYR A 97 -2.91 -9.51 -12.98
CA TYR A 97 -3.42 -8.35 -12.25
C TYR A 97 -3.77 -7.16 -13.15
N TYR A 98 -3.12 -7.03 -14.30
CA TYR A 98 -3.36 -5.96 -15.27
C TYR A 98 -3.56 -6.54 -16.69
N LYS A 99 -4.55 -6.03 -17.42
CA LYS A 99 -4.96 -6.55 -18.74
C LYS A 99 -4.34 -5.82 -19.94
N GLY A 100 -3.52 -4.80 -19.71
CA GLY A 100 -2.86 -4.02 -20.76
C GLY A 100 -1.38 -4.35 -20.91
N LYS A 101 -0.75 -3.79 -21.94
CA LYS A 101 0.70 -3.84 -22.11
C LYS A 101 1.36 -2.88 -21.13
N ILE A 102 2.32 -3.37 -20.36
CA ILE A 102 3.12 -2.55 -19.45
C ILE A 102 4.38 -2.15 -20.19
N GLY A 103 4.54 -0.85 -20.45
CA GLY A 103 5.63 -0.34 -21.26
C GLY A 103 6.72 0.35 -20.46
N GLU A 104 7.89 0.51 -21.10
CA GLU A 104 9.00 1.30 -20.56
C GLU A 104 8.58 2.75 -20.25
N ARG A 105 7.65 3.33 -21.02
CA ARG A 105 7.10 4.67 -20.75
C ARG A 105 6.37 4.73 -19.41
N ASP A 106 5.58 3.70 -19.10
CA ASP A 106 4.83 3.63 -17.85
C ASP A 106 5.80 3.51 -16.68
N MET A 107 6.82 2.65 -16.82
CA MET A 107 7.86 2.47 -15.79
C MET A 107 8.71 3.72 -15.59
N ASN A 108 9.10 4.43 -16.65
CA ASN A 108 9.79 5.71 -16.54
C ASN A 108 8.97 6.73 -15.73
N ARG A 109 7.65 6.77 -15.96
CA ARG A 109 6.76 7.64 -15.17
C ARG A 109 6.75 7.22 -13.71
N ILE A 110 6.59 5.94 -13.40
CA ILE A 110 6.59 5.46 -12.01
C ILE A 110 7.92 5.76 -11.30
N ILE A 111 9.05 5.51 -11.97
CA ILE A 111 10.40 5.80 -11.44
C ILE A 111 10.57 7.30 -11.18
N LEU A 112 10.07 8.17 -12.07
CA LEU A 112 10.11 9.62 -11.87
C LEU A 112 9.24 10.05 -10.68
N GLU A 113 8.03 9.52 -10.56
CA GLU A 113 7.10 9.89 -9.49
C GLU A 113 7.53 9.35 -8.13
N SER A 114 8.23 8.21 -8.09
CA SER A 114 8.75 7.67 -6.83
C SER A 114 9.78 8.60 -6.17
N GLN A 115 10.45 9.46 -6.94
CA GLN A 115 11.43 10.43 -6.43
C GLN A 115 10.80 11.56 -5.61
N TYR A 116 9.47 11.67 -5.58
CA TYR A 116 8.73 12.72 -4.87
C TYR A 116 8.02 12.19 -3.62
N VAL A 117 8.07 10.88 -3.38
CA VAL A 117 7.58 10.28 -2.14
C VAL A 117 8.71 10.43 -1.11
N ASP A 118 8.41 11.08 0.02
CA ASP A 118 9.35 11.35 1.14
C ASP A 118 10.42 12.44 0.93
N ARG A 119 10.11 13.46 0.12
CA ARG A 119 10.83 14.75 0.15
C ARG A 119 10.38 15.65 1.29
#